data_AF-A0A815E6H8-F1
#
_entry.id   AF-A0A815E6H8-F1
#
_cell.length_a   1.000
_cell.length_b   1.000
_cell.length_c   1.000
_cell.angle_alpha   90.00
_cell.angle_beta   90.00
_cell.angle_gamma   90.00
#
_symmetry.space_group_name_H-M   'P 1'
#
loop_
_entity.id
_entity.type
_entity.pdbx_description
1 polymer ?
#
loop_
_entity_poly.entity_id
_entity_poly.type
_entity_poly.pdbx_seq_one_letter_code
_entity_poly.pdbx_strand_id
1 'polypeptide(L)'
;MQNGIGNLFMGFIRGWKLSLVIISFSSVIFIPKGSFIQSFWYGKKLILEDNHSIGGVLTVFIFISYGILSLVQASPSFQALYEARVAAYGIWQIIDQVDQFSCFAKYETLVGERGATLSDGQKQRIATARALLRDPKILLLDEATSALDNGSEKIVQEALERAAQNRTTLVIAHRLSTIRRADKIIVMENGEIVEEGDHESLMNVQGHYFNLAKQQNLRQIEEQDEELKLENKEITKLML
;
A
#
# COMPACT_ATOMS: atom_id res chain seq x y z
N MET A 1 28.58 -21.94 6.96
CA MET A 1 29.01 -20.91 7.94
C MET A 1 28.76 -19.46 7.48
N GLN A 2 28.61 -19.16 6.19
CA GLN A 2 28.37 -17.77 5.71
C GLN A 2 26.96 -17.20 6.01
N ASN A 3 25.92 -18.04 6.14
CA ASN A 3 24.54 -17.57 6.37
C ASN A 3 24.28 -17.02 7.79
N GLY A 4 25.10 -17.40 8.78
CA GLY A 4 24.96 -16.94 10.17
C GLY A 4 25.43 -15.50 10.38
N ILE A 5 26.53 -15.12 9.73
CA ILE A 5 27.12 -13.78 9.84
C ILE A 5 26.23 -12.74 9.14
N GLY A 6 25.66 -13.09 7.99
CA GLY A 6 24.69 -12.23 7.28
C GLY A 6 23.43 -11.96 8.09
N ASN A 7 22.86 -12.99 8.74
CA ASN A 7 21.68 -12.84 9.58
C ASN A 7 21.96 -12.05 10.87
N LEU A 8 23.14 -12.21 11.46
CA LEU A 8 23.56 -11.43 12.63
C LEU A 8 23.75 -9.95 12.28
N PHE A 9 24.41 -9.67 11.15
CA PHE A 9 24.62 -8.31 10.66
C PHE A 9 23.29 -7.63 10.29
N MET A 10 22.39 -8.37 9.63
CA MET A 10 21.05 -7.87 9.30
C MET A 10 20.19 -7.64 10.56
N GLY A 11 20.34 -8.49 11.58
CA GLY A 11 19.73 -8.30 12.90
C GLY A 11 20.24 -7.06 13.61
N PHE A 12 21.56 -6.81 13.55
CA PHE A 12 22.19 -5.61 14.11
C PHE A 12 21.68 -4.34 13.41
N ILE A 13 21.62 -4.32 12.07
CA ILE A 13 21.09 -3.19 11.29
C ILE A 13 19.62 -2.93 11.65
N ARG A 14 18.80 -3.98 11.78
CA ARG A 14 17.40 -3.85 12.19
C ARG A 14 17.26 -3.28 13.60
N GLY A 15 18.07 -3.75 14.55
CA GLY A 15 18.11 -3.23 15.92
C GLY A 15 18.54 -1.76 15.97
N TRP A 16 19.53 -1.36 15.17
CA TRP A 16 20.01 0.02 15.12
C TRP A 16 18.97 0.98 14.54
N LYS A 17 18.25 0.56 13.49
CA LYS A 17 17.12 1.30 12.93
C LYS A 17 15.99 1.49 13.95
N LEU A 18 15.65 0.44 14.69
CA LEU A 18 14.61 0.51 15.73
C LEU A 18 15.02 1.44 16.88
N SER A 19 16.27 1.37 17.30
CA SER A 19 16.83 2.26 18.33
C SER A 19 16.77 3.74 17.90
N LEU A 20 17.16 4.05 16.66
CA LEU A 20 17.04 5.40 16.10
C LEU A 20 15.61 5.95 16.12
N VAL A 21 14.62 5.10 15.82
CA VAL A 21 13.19 5.48 15.89
C VAL A 21 12.78 5.76 17.33
N ILE A 22 13.17 4.91 18.28
CA ILE A 22 12.87 5.08 19.71
C ILE A 22 13.51 6.36 20.26
N ILE A 23 14.76 6.65 19.87
CA ILE A 23 15.48 7.87 20.27
C ILE A 23 14.76 9.11 19.72
N SER A 24 14.34 9.08 18.45
CA SER A 24 13.60 10.20 17.83
C SER A 24 12.23 10.42 18.48
N PHE A 25 11.49 9.35 18.78
CA PHE A 25 10.19 9.47 19.45
C PHE A 25 10.33 9.95 20.91
N SER A 26 11.35 9.46 21.62
CA SER A 26 11.66 9.88 22.99
C SER A 26 12.14 11.34 23.05
N SER A 27 12.90 11.81 22.06
CA SER A 27 13.38 13.20 22.03
C SER A 27 12.23 14.20 21.81
N VAL A 28 11.27 13.86 20.94
CA VAL A 28 10.06 14.67 20.72
C VAL A 28 9.21 14.82 21.98
N ILE A 29 9.21 13.83 22.89
CA ILE A 29 8.47 13.90 24.17
C ILE A 29 9.30 14.57 25.28
N PHE A 30 10.61 14.32 25.31
CA PHE A 30 11.49 14.76 26.39
C PHE A 30 11.86 16.25 26.30
N ILE A 31 12.14 16.75 25.10
CA ILE A 31 12.58 18.14 24.87
C ILE A 31 11.50 19.17 25.30
N PRO A 32 10.20 18.98 24.97
CA PRO A 32 9.12 19.84 25.47
C PRO A 32 9.03 19.88 26.99
N LYS A 33 9.12 18.72 27.65
CA LYS A 33 9.00 18.61 29.12
C LYS A 33 10.17 19.26 29.83
N GLY A 34 11.39 19.10 29.31
CA GLY A 34 12.58 19.77 29.85
C GLY A 34 12.51 21.30 29.73
N SER A 35 12.04 21.80 28.58
CA SER A 35 11.88 23.24 28.32
C SER A 35 10.86 23.88 29.26
N PHE A 36 9.77 23.17 29.59
CA PHE A 36 8.79 23.61 30.57
C PHE A 36 9.39 23.75 31.98
N ILE A 37 10.16 22.76 32.43
CA ILE A 37 10.84 22.82 33.74
C ILE A 37 11.85 23.97 33.79
N GLN A 38 12.61 24.19 32.70
CA GLN A 38 13.56 25.30 32.59
C GLN A 38 12.87 26.66 32.62
N SER A 39 11.68 26.79 32.02
CA SER A 39 10.88 28.01 32.07
C SER A 39 10.42 28.35 33.50
N PHE A 40 10.11 27.33 34.32
CA PHE A 40 9.72 27.52 35.72
C PHE A 40 10.91 27.90 36.61
N TRP A 41 12.07 27.26 36.39
CA TRP A 41 13.31 27.59 37.10
C TRP A 41 13.78 29.02 36.78
N TYR A 42 13.75 29.40 35.50
CA TYR A 42 14.14 30.74 35.06
C TYR A 42 13.16 31.81 35.55
N GLY A 43 11.86 31.52 35.54
CA GLY A 43 10.84 32.40 36.12
C GLY A 43 11.03 32.66 37.61
N LYS A 44 11.38 31.61 38.40
CA LYS A 44 11.72 31.77 39.82
C LYS A 44 12.95 32.64 40.02
N LYS A 45 13.97 32.49 39.18
CA LYS A 45 15.22 33.28 39.25
C LYS A 45 14.96 34.77 38.97
N LEU A 46 14.15 35.08 37.96
CA LEU A 46 13.73 36.44 37.60
C LEU A 46 12.97 37.18 38.72
N ILE A 47 12.23 36.45 39.57
CA ILE A 47 11.51 37.04 40.72
C ILE A 47 12.46 37.33 41.90
N LEU A 48 13.55 36.57 42.04
CA LEU A 48 14.46 36.66 43.19
C LEU A 48 15.62 37.63 42.98
N GLU A 49 16.11 37.78 41.75
CA GLU A 49 17.33 38.57 41.46
C GLU A 49 17.02 39.94 40.82
N ASP A 50 15.87 40.09 40.19
CA ASP A 50 15.52 41.21 39.32
C ASP A 50 14.19 41.80 39.80
N ASN A 51 14.08 43.13 39.92
CA ASN A 51 12.90 43.83 40.49
C ASN A 51 11.65 43.80 39.56
N HIS A 52 11.46 42.69 38.84
CA HIS A 52 10.46 42.52 37.80
C HIS A 52 9.10 42.18 38.42
N SER A 53 8.05 42.78 37.85
CA SER A 53 6.66 42.45 38.19
C SER A 53 6.35 40.98 37.87
N ILE A 54 5.72 40.29 38.83
CA ILE A 54 5.20 38.92 38.70
C ILE A 54 4.36 38.76 37.42
N GLY A 55 3.61 39.78 37.02
CA GLY A 55 2.81 39.76 35.80
C GLY A 55 3.64 39.67 34.50
N GLY A 56 4.81 40.31 34.46
CA GLY A 56 5.72 40.24 33.31
C GLY A 56 6.32 38.85 33.14
N VAL A 57 6.77 38.24 34.24
CA VAL A 57 7.33 36.87 34.25
C VAL A 57 6.27 35.85 33.85
N LEU A 58 5.03 35.99 34.36
CA LEU A 58 3.92 35.11 34.01
C LEU A 58 3.58 35.19 32.52
N THR A 59 3.63 36.39 31.94
CA THR A 59 3.37 36.61 30.50
C THR A 59 4.39 35.86 29.63
N VAL A 60 5.69 36.00 29.94
CA VAL A 60 6.76 35.28 29.24
C VAL A 60 6.59 33.76 29.36
N PHE A 61 6.26 33.27 30.56
CA PHE A 61 5.98 31.85 30.80
C PHE A 61 4.80 31.33 29.97
N ILE A 62 3.71 32.11 29.90
CA ILE A 62 2.52 31.76 29.11
C ILE A 62 2.86 31.66 27.62
N PHE A 63 3.62 32.60 27.06
CA PHE A 63 4.04 32.54 25.65
C PHE A 63 4.93 31.35 25.33
N ILE A 64 5.91 31.03 26.20
CA ILE A 64 6.76 29.84 26.06
C ILE A 64 5.91 28.56 26.10
N SER A 65 4.94 28.50 27.02
CA SER A 65 4.03 27.36 27.17
C SER A 65 3.13 27.16 25.93
N TYR A 66 2.57 28.25 25.38
CA TYR A 66 1.79 28.18 24.14
C TYR A 66 2.64 27.72 22.93
N GLY A 67 3.91 28.15 22.84
CA GLY A 67 4.84 27.70 21.81
C GLY A 67 5.12 26.19 21.86
N ILE A 68 5.32 25.65 23.07
CA ILE A 68 5.54 24.21 23.27
C ILE A 68 4.28 23.41 22.91
N LEU A 69 3.10 23.88 23.31
CA LEU A 69 1.83 23.21 23.02
C LEU A 69 1.56 23.14 21.51
N SER A 70 1.93 24.18 20.75
CA SER A 70 1.81 24.20 19.29
C SER A 70 2.69 23.15 18.61
N LEU A 71 3.86 22.84 19.17
CA LEU A 71 4.79 21.84 18.60
C LEU A 71 4.24 20.42 18.76
N VAL A 72 3.59 20.13 19.90
CA VAL A 72 2.97 18.83 20.19
C VAL A 72 1.77 18.57 19.25
N GLN A 73 1.03 19.62 18.90
CA GLN A 73 -0.09 19.56 17.96
C GLN A 73 0.33 19.45 16.50
N ALA A 74 1.63 19.43 16.17
CA ALA A 74 2.09 19.15 14.79
C ALA A 74 1.88 17.67 14.37
N SER A 75 1.50 16.80 15.32
CA SER A 75 1.27 15.36 15.10
C SER A 75 0.32 14.99 13.94
N PRO A 76 -0.86 15.63 13.78
CA PRO A 76 -1.79 15.28 12.70
C PRO A 76 -1.19 15.46 11.30
N SER A 77 -0.26 16.41 11.14
CA SER A 77 0.45 16.63 9.87
C SER A 77 1.39 15.47 9.51
N PHE A 78 2.01 14.82 10.50
CA PHE A 78 2.83 13.63 10.27
C PHE A 78 1.99 12.41 9.89
N GLN A 79 0.79 12.30 10.45
CA GLN A 79 -0.14 11.23 10.09
C GLN A 79 -0.58 11.36 8.63
N ALA A 80 -0.95 12.57 8.19
CA ALA A 80 -1.25 12.83 6.78
C ALA A 80 -0.05 12.51 5.86
N LEU A 81 1.18 12.78 6.31
CA LEU A 81 2.41 12.47 5.57
C LEU A 81 2.65 10.95 5.48
N TYR A 82 2.38 10.21 6.54
CA TYR A 82 2.46 8.75 6.55
C TYR A 82 1.44 8.13 5.59
N GLU A 83 0.18 8.55 5.66
CA GLU A 83 -0.89 8.09 4.78
C GLU A 83 -0.57 8.39 3.31
N ALA A 84 -0.09 9.60 3.02
CA ALA A 84 0.35 10.00 1.68
C ALA A 84 1.49 9.10 1.16
N ARG A 85 2.47 8.75 1.99
CA ARG A 85 3.57 7.85 1.60
C ARG A 85 3.07 6.43 1.32
N VAL A 86 2.16 5.92 2.14
CA VAL A 86 1.58 4.58 1.96
C VAL A 86 0.77 4.50 0.66
N ALA A 87 -0.07 5.50 0.39
CA ALA A 87 -0.84 5.60 -0.85
C ALA A 87 0.07 5.72 -2.09
N ALA A 88 1.07 6.62 -2.02
CA ALA A 88 2.05 6.80 -3.08
C ALA A 88 2.85 5.52 -3.34
N TYR A 89 3.21 4.76 -2.31
CA TYR A 89 3.91 3.48 -2.46
C TYR A 89 3.04 2.43 -3.15
N GLY A 90 1.75 2.33 -2.83
CA GLY A 90 0.82 1.42 -3.53
C GLY A 90 0.73 1.73 -5.02
N ILE A 91 0.62 3.01 -5.38
CA ILE A 91 0.61 3.45 -6.78
C ILE A 91 1.97 3.22 -7.45
N TRP A 92 3.06 3.51 -6.74
CA TRP A 92 4.41 3.29 -7.24
C TRP A 92 4.66 1.81 -7.56
N GLN A 93 4.24 0.88 -6.71
CA GLN A 93 4.36 -0.55 -6.99
C GLN A 93 3.60 -0.99 -8.25
N ILE A 94 2.45 -0.36 -8.54
CA ILE A 94 1.70 -0.60 -9.78
C ILE A 94 2.49 -0.10 -11.00
N ILE A 95 3.17 1.04 -10.89
CA ILE A 95 3.88 1.68 -12.02
C ILE A 95 5.31 1.14 -12.19
N ASP A 96 6.03 0.80 -11.12
CA ASP A 96 7.48 0.56 -11.18
C ASP A 96 7.87 -0.72 -11.92
N GLN A 97 6.94 -1.67 -12.02
CA GLN A 97 7.09 -2.89 -12.81
C GLN A 97 6.89 -2.69 -14.33
N VAL A 98 6.70 -1.44 -14.77
CA VAL A 98 6.69 -1.05 -16.20
C VAL A 98 8.07 -1.22 -16.86
N ASP A 99 9.13 -1.58 -16.14
CA ASP A 99 10.49 -1.51 -16.69
C ASP A 99 11.03 -2.79 -17.34
N GLN A 100 11.18 -2.71 -18.67
CA GLN A 100 12.41 -3.09 -19.36
C GLN A 100 13.23 -1.87 -19.84
N PHE A 101 12.82 -0.63 -19.53
CA PHE A 101 13.48 0.59 -20.01
C PHE A 101 14.19 1.39 -18.89
N SER A 102 15.50 1.15 -18.79
CA SER A 102 16.58 1.98 -18.20
C SER A 102 16.27 2.84 -16.95
N CYS A 103 16.91 2.46 -15.85
CA CYS A 103 16.78 3.00 -14.49
C CYS A 103 17.23 4.47 -14.27
N PHE A 104 17.43 5.28 -15.30
CA PHE A 104 17.87 6.68 -15.15
C PHE A 104 16.96 7.73 -15.81
N ALA A 105 15.94 7.35 -16.61
CA ALA A 105 15.06 8.29 -17.32
C ALA A 105 13.55 7.99 -17.23
N LYS A 106 13.11 7.24 -16.20
CA LYS A 106 11.71 6.77 -16.04
C LYS A 106 10.64 7.87 -16.14
N TYR A 107 10.91 9.08 -15.66
CA TYR A 107 9.94 10.18 -15.66
C TYR A 107 9.95 11.02 -16.94
N GLU A 108 11.00 10.90 -17.76
CA GLU A 108 11.19 11.67 -19.00
C GLU A 108 10.90 10.84 -20.25
N THR A 109 10.52 9.57 -20.07
CA THR A 109 10.24 8.66 -21.18
C THR A 109 9.02 9.16 -21.96
N LEU A 110 9.26 9.54 -23.21
CA LEU A 110 8.20 9.98 -24.13
C LEU A 110 7.28 8.80 -24.46
N VAL A 111 6.01 8.96 -24.10
CA VAL A 111 4.99 7.91 -24.21
C VAL A 111 4.38 7.81 -25.63
N GLY A 112 4.81 8.70 -26.55
CA GLY A 112 4.21 8.86 -27.87
C GLY A 112 2.74 9.33 -27.83
N GLU A 113 2.12 9.54 -28.99
CA GLU A 113 0.69 9.85 -29.04
C GLU A 113 -0.13 8.66 -28.49
N ARG A 114 -1.11 8.96 -27.62
CA ARG A 114 -2.01 7.97 -27.01
C ARG A 114 -1.31 6.79 -26.30
N GLY A 115 -0.06 6.96 -25.87
CA GLY A 115 0.67 5.89 -25.19
C GLY A 115 1.15 4.77 -26.13
N ALA A 116 1.40 5.08 -27.42
CA ALA A 116 1.81 4.11 -28.43
C ALA A 116 3.06 3.30 -28.06
N THR A 117 3.93 3.83 -27.21
CA THR A 117 5.16 3.13 -26.78
C THR A 117 4.95 2.20 -25.57
N LEU A 118 3.74 2.16 -25.00
CA LEU A 118 3.40 1.31 -23.86
C LEU A 118 2.75 0.00 -24.29
N SER A 119 3.12 -1.09 -23.60
CA SER A 119 2.38 -2.34 -23.65
C SER A 119 0.99 -2.18 -23.02
N ASP A 120 0.08 -3.08 -23.36
CA ASP A 120 -1.30 -2.98 -22.86
C ASP A 120 -1.39 -3.19 -21.35
N GLY A 121 -0.53 -4.05 -20.78
CA GLY A 121 -0.37 -4.19 -19.32
C GLY A 121 0.15 -2.91 -18.66
N GLN A 122 1.06 -2.16 -19.30
CA GLN A 122 1.55 -0.88 -18.78
C GLN A 122 0.45 0.21 -18.84
N LYS A 123 -0.31 0.28 -19.94
CA LYS A 123 -1.46 1.18 -20.06
C LYS A 123 -2.52 0.88 -19.01
N GLN A 124 -2.81 -0.40 -18.75
CA GLN A 124 -3.76 -0.83 -17.73
C GLN A 124 -3.30 -0.41 -16.34
N ARG A 125 -2.02 -0.63 -15.99
CA ARG A 125 -1.44 -0.18 -14.71
C ARG A 125 -1.54 1.34 -14.53
N ILE A 126 -1.27 2.13 -15.56
CA ILE A 126 -1.41 3.59 -15.52
C ILE A 126 -2.88 4.01 -15.34
N ALA A 127 -3.81 3.35 -16.04
CA ALA A 127 -5.24 3.61 -15.89
C ALA A 127 -5.72 3.30 -14.46
N THR A 128 -5.30 2.16 -13.89
CA THR A 128 -5.57 1.78 -12.50
C THR A 128 -4.98 2.80 -11.54
N ALA A 129 -3.70 3.16 -11.69
CA ALA A 129 -3.06 4.19 -10.87
C ALA A 129 -3.81 5.53 -10.93
N ARG A 130 -4.26 5.96 -12.11
CA ARG A 130 -5.08 7.18 -12.28
C ARG A 130 -6.43 7.08 -11.59
N ALA A 131 -7.08 5.93 -11.64
CA ALA A 131 -8.35 5.70 -10.94
C ALA A 131 -8.15 5.79 -9.42
N LEU A 132 -7.07 5.23 -8.89
CA LEU A 132 -6.75 5.26 -7.47
C LEU A 132 -6.32 6.64 -6.96
N LEU A 133 -5.50 7.36 -7.75
CA LEU A 133 -5.04 8.73 -7.44
C LEU A 133 -6.19 9.72 -7.22
N ARG A 134 -7.34 9.50 -7.87
CA ARG A 134 -8.50 10.38 -7.74
C ARG A 134 -9.29 10.18 -6.45
N ASP A 135 -8.95 9.14 -5.68
CA ASP A 135 -9.67 8.72 -4.47
C ASP A 135 -11.21 8.69 -4.62
N PRO A 136 -11.74 7.88 -5.56
CA PRO A 136 -13.17 7.87 -5.85
C PRO A 136 -13.97 7.15 -4.76
N LYS A 137 -15.16 7.69 -4.44
CA LYS A 137 -16.13 7.05 -3.53
C LYS A 137 -16.67 5.72 -4.08
N ILE A 138 -16.77 5.62 -5.40
CA ILE A 138 -17.22 4.43 -6.12
C ILE A 138 -16.13 4.04 -7.13
N LEU A 139 -15.64 2.80 -7.01
CA LEU A 139 -14.61 2.23 -7.87
C LEU A 139 -15.26 1.18 -8.78
N LEU A 140 -15.13 1.35 -10.09
CA LEU A 140 -15.57 0.38 -11.10
C LEU A 140 -14.34 -0.26 -11.72
N LEU A 141 -14.22 -1.58 -11.61
CA LEU A 141 -13.10 -2.35 -12.15
C LEU A 141 -13.63 -3.32 -13.20
N ASP A 142 -13.27 -3.09 -14.46
CA ASP A 142 -13.62 -3.96 -15.57
C ASP A 142 -12.39 -4.79 -15.95
N GLU A 143 -12.37 -6.06 -15.53
CA GLU A 143 -11.26 -6.99 -15.77
C GLU A 143 -9.86 -6.39 -15.51
N ALA A 144 -9.70 -5.63 -14.42
CA ALA A 144 -8.53 -4.79 -14.18
C ALA A 144 -7.17 -5.52 -14.10
N THR A 145 -7.18 -6.86 -14.10
CA THR A 145 -5.99 -7.70 -14.09
C THR A 145 -5.81 -8.60 -15.32
N SER A 146 -6.70 -8.53 -16.32
CA SER A 146 -6.67 -9.47 -17.46
C SER A 146 -5.44 -9.32 -18.37
N ALA A 147 -4.90 -8.10 -18.53
CA ALA A 147 -3.72 -7.86 -19.38
C ALA A 147 -2.38 -7.85 -18.59
N LEU A 148 -2.37 -8.42 -17.38
CA LEU A 148 -1.18 -8.51 -16.52
C LEU A 148 -0.59 -9.93 -16.51
N ASP A 149 0.74 -10.01 -16.44
CA ASP A 149 1.49 -11.22 -16.17
C ASP A 149 1.28 -11.71 -14.71
N ASN A 150 1.42 -13.02 -14.48
CA ASN A 150 1.14 -13.67 -13.20
C ASN A 150 1.93 -13.07 -12.01
N GLY A 151 3.16 -12.61 -12.24
CA GLY A 151 3.99 -11.99 -11.19
C GLY A 151 3.48 -10.60 -10.80
N SER A 152 3.14 -9.79 -11.80
CA SER A 152 2.62 -8.43 -11.61
C SER A 152 1.18 -8.38 -11.14
N GLU A 153 0.37 -9.36 -11.52
CA GLU A 153 -1.03 -9.44 -11.15
C GLU A 153 -1.21 -9.40 -9.63
N LYS A 154 -0.42 -10.18 -8.89
CA LYS A 154 -0.55 -10.26 -7.42
C LYS A 154 -0.36 -8.89 -6.77
N ILE A 155 0.62 -8.12 -7.23
CA ILE A 155 0.94 -6.80 -6.68
C ILE A 155 -0.19 -5.81 -6.99
N VAL A 156 -0.67 -5.79 -8.24
CA VAL A 156 -1.79 -4.93 -8.64
C VAL A 156 -3.06 -5.31 -7.88
N GLN A 157 -3.29 -6.60 -7.68
CA GLN A 157 -4.42 -7.10 -6.92
C GLN A 157 -4.38 -6.66 -5.45
N GLU A 158 -3.23 -6.79 -4.77
CA GLU A 158 -3.04 -6.30 -3.39
C GLU A 158 -3.22 -4.77 -3.29
N ALA A 159 -2.83 -4.03 -4.33
CA ALA A 159 -3.05 -2.59 -4.38
C ALA A 159 -4.53 -2.23 -4.62
N LEU A 160 -5.23 -2.97 -5.48
CA LEU A 160 -6.67 -2.83 -5.71
C LEU A 160 -7.49 -3.19 -4.47
N GLU A 161 -7.08 -4.20 -3.70
CA GLU A 161 -7.71 -4.56 -2.42
C GLU A 161 -7.56 -3.44 -1.39
N ARG A 162 -6.34 -2.94 -1.19
CA ARG A 162 -6.09 -1.81 -0.29
C ARG A 162 -6.88 -0.59 -0.73
N ALA A 163 -7.00 -0.36 -2.02
CA ALA A 163 -7.86 0.67 -2.53
C ALA A 163 -9.33 0.38 -2.22
N ALA A 164 -9.85 -0.82 -2.48
CA ALA A 164 -11.24 -1.18 -2.24
C ALA A 164 -11.69 -1.01 -0.77
N GLN A 165 -10.77 -1.01 0.19
CA GLN A 165 -11.09 -0.73 1.59
C GLN A 165 -11.76 0.64 1.74
N ASN A 166 -12.87 0.66 2.51
CA ASN A 166 -13.66 1.86 2.81
C ASN A 166 -14.28 2.57 1.59
N ARG A 167 -14.42 1.89 0.45
CA ARG A 167 -15.13 2.42 -0.73
C ARG A 167 -16.03 1.37 -1.36
N THR A 168 -17.08 1.84 -2.06
CA THR A 168 -17.94 0.95 -2.82
C THR A 168 -17.21 0.52 -4.08
N THR A 169 -16.94 -0.78 -4.21
CA THR A 169 -16.21 -1.32 -5.37
C THR A 169 -17.08 -2.32 -6.12
N LEU A 170 -17.34 -2.04 -7.40
CA LEU A 170 -17.98 -2.98 -8.32
C LEU A 170 -16.92 -3.55 -9.23
N VAL A 171 -16.83 -4.88 -9.28
CA VAL A 171 -15.83 -5.57 -10.09
C VAL A 171 -16.53 -6.50 -11.08
N ILE A 172 -16.24 -6.32 -12.36
CA ILE A 172 -16.52 -7.31 -13.40
C ILE A 172 -15.27 -8.18 -13.48
N ALA A 173 -15.41 -9.44 -13.09
CA ALA A 173 -14.27 -10.35 -12.97
C ALA A 173 -14.51 -11.64 -13.76
N HIS A 174 -13.48 -12.03 -14.50
CA HIS A 174 -13.38 -13.34 -15.13
C HIS A 174 -12.42 -14.28 -14.38
N ARG A 175 -11.76 -13.84 -13.30
CA ARG A 175 -10.82 -14.67 -12.52
C ARG A 175 -11.40 -15.04 -11.16
N LEU A 176 -11.44 -16.32 -10.84
CA LEU A 176 -11.95 -16.84 -9.56
C LEU A 176 -11.23 -16.24 -8.34
N SER A 177 -9.94 -15.91 -8.46
CA SER A 177 -9.16 -15.24 -7.41
C SER A 177 -9.78 -13.91 -6.99
N THR A 178 -10.27 -13.12 -7.94
CA THR A 178 -10.92 -11.83 -7.69
C THR A 178 -12.35 -12.03 -7.17
N ILE A 179 -13.09 -12.97 -7.74
CA ILE A 179 -14.49 -13.24 -7.40
C ILE A 179 -14.64 -13.78 -5.96
N ARG A 180 -13.78 -14.73 -5.55
CA ARG A 180 -13.84 -15.39 -4.23
C ARG A 180 -13.73 -14.44 -3.04
N ARG A 181 -13.10 -13.28 -3.24
CA ARG A 181 -12.86 -12.27 -2.19
C ARG A 181 -13.96 -11.22 -2.10
N ALA A 182 -14.94 -11.24 -2.98
CA ALA A 182 -16.03 -10.28 -2.95
C ALA A 182 -16.95 -10.53 -1.75
N ASP A 183 -17.39 -9.45 -1.10
CA ASP A 183 -18.38 -9.52 -0.02
C ASP A 183 -19.73 -10.06 -0.53
N LYS A 184 -20.03 -9.79 -1.80
CA LYS A 184 -21.25 -10.20 -2.49
C LYS A 184 -20.96 -10.48 -3.95
N ILE A 185 -21.40 -11.64 -4.42
CA ILE A 185 -21.26 -12.10 -5.80
C ILE A 185 -22.64 -12.08 -6.45
N ILE A 186 -22.70 -11.52 -7.66
CA ILE A 186 -23.90 -11.49 -8.49
C ILE A 186 -23.55 -12.23 -9.78
N VAL A 187 -24.27 -13.31 -10.06
CA VAL A 187 -24.13 -14.07 -11.31
C VAL A 187 -25.21 -13.61 -12.26
N MET A 188 -24.80 -13.21 -13.46
CA MET A 188 -25.70 -12.79 -14.51
C MET A 188 -25.69 -13.79 -15.66
N GLU A 189 -26.87 -14.09 -16.19
CA GLU A 189 -27.04 -14.87 -17.42
C GLU A 189 -28.15 -14.24 -18.26
N ASN A 190 -27.91 -14.07 -19.57
CA ASN A 190 -28.87 -13.47 -20.50
C ASN A 190 -29.46 -12.11 -20.07
N GLY A 191 -28.71 -11.33 -19.29
CA GLY A 191 -29.13 -10.01 -18.81
C GLY A 191 -29.96 -10.04 -17.52
N GLU A 192 -30.19 -11.21 -16.93
CA GLU A 192 -30.91 -11.38 -15.66
C GLU A 192 -29.96 -11.86 -14.55
N ILE A 193 -30.27 -11.51 -13.30
CA ILE A 193 -29.54 -12.02 -12.13
C ILE A 193 -30.09 -13.41 -11.83
N VAL A 194 -29.26 -14.44 -12.02
CA VAL A 194 -29.64 -15.83 -11.78
C VAL A 194 -29.29 -16.28 -10.36
N GLU A 195 -28.17 -15.80 -9.81
CA GLU A 195 -27.71 -16.15 -8.47
C GLU A 195 -27.07 -14.95 -7.77
N GLU A 196 -27.24 -14.87 -6.45
CA GLU A 196 -26.67 -13.83 -5.62
C GLU A 196 -26.32 -14.40 -4.24
N GLY A 197 -25.14 -14.09 -3.72
CA GLY A 197 -24.72 -14.54 -2.39
C GLY A 197 -23.25 -14.33 -2.11
N ASP A 198 -22.76 -14.88 -1.01
CA ASP A 198 -21.34 -15.02 -0.75
C ASP A 198 -20.77 -16.26 -1.46
N HIS A 199 -19.44 -16.37 -1.48
CA HIS A 199 -18.75 -17.48 -2.14
C HIS A 199 -19.16 -18.85 -1.60
N GLU A 200 -19.29 -18.98 -0.28
CA GLU A 200 -19.57 -20.27 0.37
C GLU A 200 -20.99 -20.74 0.10
N SER A 201 -21.96 -19.83 0.20
CA SER A 201 -23.37 -20.09 -0.08
C SER A 201 -23.56 -20.51 -1.53
N LEU A 202 -22.96 -19.79 -2.48
CA LEU A 202 -23.07 -20.11 -3.91
C LEU A 202 -22.37 -21.43 -4.27
N MET A 203 -21.29 -21.80 -3.59
CA MET A 203 -20.66 -23.12 -3.79
C MET A 203 -21.51 -24.28 -3.26
N ASN A 204 -22.27 -24.06 -2.18
CA ASN A 204 -23.16 -25.08 -1.62
C ASN A 204 -24.42 -25.32 -2.46
N VAL A 205 -24.92 -24.28 -3.14
CA VAL A 205 -26.08 -24.38 -4.05
C VAL A 205 -25.76 -25.24 -5.28
N GLN A 206 -24.48 -25.38 -5.65
CA GLN A 206 -24.02 -26.14 -6.81
C GLN A 206 -24.67 -25.71 -8.14
N GLY A 207 -25.01 -24.43 -8.26
CA GLY A 207 -25.65 -23.84 -9.44
C GLY A 207 -24.68 -23.34 -10.52
N HIS A 208 -25.05 -22.26 -11.21
CA HIS A 208 -24.27 -21.62 -12.28
C HIS A 208 -22.89 -21.18 -11.79
N TYR A 209 -22.82 -20.56 -10.60
CA TYR A 209 -21.56 -20.14 -10.00
C TYR A 209 -20.58 -21.32 -9.82
N PHE A 210 -21.09 -22.43 -9.28
CA PHE A 210 -20.30 -23.64 -9.01
C PHE A 210 -19.71 -24.22 -10.31
N ASN A 211 -20.52 -24.28 -11.37
CA ASN A 211 -20.06 -24.78 -12.67
C ASN A 211 -18.97 -23.89 -13.27
N LEU A 212 -19.12 -22.56 -13.18
CA LEU A 212 -18.10 -21.60 -13.61
C LEU A 212 -16.79 -21.77 -12.82
N ALA A 213 -16.88 -21.84 -11.49
CA ALA A 213 -15.72 -22.02 -10.62
C ALA A 213 -14.99 -23.34 -10.89
N LYS A 214 -15.74 -24.43 -11.11
CA LYS A 214 -15.18 -25.75 -11.44
C LYS A 214 -14.42 -25.73 -12.76
N GLN A 215 -14.98 -25.12 -13.80
CA GLN A 215 -14.32 -24.99 -15.11
C GLN A 215 -13.03 -24.18 -15.05
N GLN A 216 -12.98 -23.10 -14.25
CA GLN A 216 -11.76 -22.31 -14.09
C GLN A 216 -10.67 -23.06 -13.33
N ASN A 217 -11.01 -23.78 -12.27
CA ASN A 217 -10.05 -24.62 -11.54
C ASN A 217 -9.46 -25.71 -12.46
N LEU A 218 -10.29 -26.36 -13.28
CA LEU A 218 -9.84 -27.37 -14.23
C LEU A 218 -8.82 -26.79 -15.23
N ARG A 219 -9.10 -25.62 -15.81
CA ARG A 219 -8.16 -24.95 -16.74
C ARG A 219 -6.83 -24.60 -16.09
N GLN A 220 -6.83 -24.13 -14.85
CA GLN A 220 -5.59 -23.80 -14.14
C GLN A 220 -4.72 -25.05 -13.88
N ILE A 221 -5.35 -26.20 -13.62
CA ILE A 221 -4.64 -27.47 -13.44
C ILE A 221 -4.07 -27.96 -14.78
N GLU A 222 -4.84 -27.87 -15.86
CA GLU A 222 -4.38 -28.24 -17.22
C GLU A 222 -3.19 -27.39 -17.68
N GLU A 223 -3.23 -26.07 -17.45
CA GLU A 223 -2.13 -25.14 -17.77
C GLU A 223 -0.84 -25.48 -17.00
N GLN A 224 -0.95 -25.78 -15.70
CA GLN A 224 0.20 -26.20 -14.87
C GLN A 224 0.79 -27.53 -15.34
N ASP A 225 -0.06 -28.50 -15.70
CA ASP A 225 0.38 -29.80 -16.21
C ASP A 225 1.10 -29.70 -17.57
N GLU A 226 0.69 -28.76 -18.44
CA GLU A 226 1.40 -28.50 -19.69
C GLU A 226 2.76 -27.84 -19.48
N GLU A 227 2.85 -26.87 -18.57
CA GLU A 227 4.08 -26.16 -18.25
C GLU A 227 5.14 -27.11 -17.67
N LEU A 228 4.73 -27.99 -16.74
CA LEU A 228 5.58 -29.05 -16.17
C LEU A 228 6.06 -30.07 -17.23
N LYS A 229 5.23 -30.40 -18.21
CA LYS A 229 5.63 -31.29 -19.32
C LYS A 229 6.64 -30.61 -20.24
N LEU A 230 6.50 -29.31 -20.47
CA LEU A 230 7.41 -28.52 -21.31
C LEU A 230 8.79 -28.39 -20.64
N GLU A 231 8.81 -28.06 -19.34
CA GLU A 231 10.04 -27.96 -18.55
C GLU A 231 10.78 -29.32 -18.48
N ASN A 232 10.05 -30.41 -18.23
CA ASN A 232 10.66 -31.76 -18.24
C ASN A 232 11.20 -32.15 -19.62
N LYS A 233 10.54 -31.72 -20.70
CA LYS A 233 10.99 -31.99 -22.07
C LYS A 233 12.26 -31.20 -22.41
N GLU A 234 12.39 -29.96 -21.93
CA GLU A 234 13.62 -29.18 -22.06
C GLU A 234 14.78 -29.78 -21.25
N ILE A 235 14.54 -30.18 -20.00
CA ILE A 235 15.54 -30.86 -19.16
C ILE A 235 16.01 -32.17 -19.82
N THR A 236 15.07 -32.96 -20.36
CA THR A 236 15.41 -34.22 -21.05
C THR A 236 16.24 -33.97 -22.32
N LYS A 237 16.00 -32.85 -23.02
CA LYS A 237 16.76 -32.45 -24.21
C LYS A 237 18.16 -31.90 -23.89
N LEU A 238 18.36 -31.38 -22.67
CA LEU A 238 19.67 -30.92 -22.18
C LEU A 238 20.55 -32.05 -21.61
N MET A 239 19.94 -33.18 -21.25
CA MET A 239 20.65 -34.37 -20.74
C MET A 239 21.03 -35.39 -21.83
N LEU A 240 20.66 -35.13 -23.10
CA LEU A 240 21.06 -35.89 -24.29
C LEU A 240 22.06 -35.07 -25.13
#